data_AF-A0A2T7UWT1-F1
#
_entry.id   AF-A0A2T7UWT1-F1
#
_cell.length_a   1.000
_cell.length_b   1.000
_cell.length_c   1.000
_cell.angle_alpha   90.00
_cell.angle_beta   90.00
_cell.angle_gamma   90.00
#
_symmetry.space_group_name_H-M   'P 1'
#
loop_
_entity.id
_entity.type
_entity.pdbx_description
1 polymer ?
#
loop_
_entity_poly.entity_id
_entity_poly.type
_entity_poly.pdbx_seq_one_letter_code
_entity_poly.pdbx_strand_id
1 'polypeptide(L)'
;MTRGVLRFFFDYGAGGCLWAGDDETRSSLGLGPLDAGTFALDGRLLSPVRLPLPVAARCLRDHLDSLHAGYLNPLSPTDPSLWSQGLCERFNADVDRLLMLLRQELGRDYTIRDEQPRYAEDPGLADYLTRHPGLAPVEAVTAPSVGRG
;
A
#
# COMPACT_ATOMS: atom_id res chain seq x y z
N MET A 1 -26.60 -9.55 -3.69
CA MET A 1 -26.34 -8.11 -3.85
C MET A 1 -25.17 -7.78 -2.93
N THR A 2 -24.18 -7.04 -3.43
CA THR A 2 -23.08 -6.54 -2.59
C THR A 2 -23.58 -5.38 -1.73
N ARG A 3 -22.96 -5.20 -0.57
CA ARG A 3 -23.16 -4.10 0.38
C ARG A 3 -22.48 -2.80 -0.05
N GLY A 4 -21.60 -2.85 -1.05
CA GLY A 4 -20.90 -1.68 -1.55
C GLY A 4 -19.71 -2.01 -2.45
N VAL A 5 -18.95 -0.98 -2.81
CA VAL A 5 -17.74 -1.04 -3.63
C VAL A 5 -16.54 -0.56 -2.83
N LEU A 6 -15.46 -1.35 -2.86
CA LEU A 6 -14.17 -1.01 -2.28
C LEU A 6 -13.16 -0.73 -3.39
N ARG A 7 -12.28 0.26 -3.19
CA ARG A 7 -11.10 0.52 -4.03
C ARG A 7 -9.88 -0.05 -3.33
N PHE A 8 -9.02 -0.73 -4.08
CA PHE A 8 -7.80 -1.36 -3.58
C PHE A 8 -6.59 -0.66 -4.17
N PHE A 9 -5.85 0.07 -3.34
CA PHE A 9 -4.55 0.68 -3.64
C PHE A 9 -3.87 1.14 -2.35
N PHE A 10 -2.54 1.17 -2.35
CA PHE A 10 -1.74 1.76 -1.27
C PHE A 10 -1.54 3.25 -1.51
N ASP A 11 -1.76 4.03 -0.46
CA ASP A 11 -1.45 5.46 -0.42
C ASP A 11 -0.33 5.70 0.60
N TYR A 12 0.55 6.66 0.30
CA TYR A 12 1.79 6.83 1.05
C TYR A 12 1.53 7.14 2.53
N GLY A 13 1.91 6.20 3.40
CA GLY A 13 1.76 6.35 4.85
C GLY A 13 0.32 6.27 5.36
N ALA A 14 -0.62 5.77 4.57
CA ALA A 14 -2.01 5.59 5.01
C ALA A 14 -2.19 4.42 5.98
N GLY A 15 -1.30 3.41 5.96
CA GLY A 15 -1.36 2.24 6.85
C GLY A 15 -2.36 1.17 6.42
N GLY A 16 -3.07 1.37 5.31
CA GLY A 16 -4.11 0.49 4.79
C GLY A 16 -4.28 0.62 3.28
N CYS A 17 -5.03 -0.31 2.69
CA CYS A 17 -5.14 -0.44 1.23
C CYS A 17 -6.59 -0.47 0.70
N LEU A 18 -7.59 -0.45 1.58
CA LEU A 18 -9.00 -0.50 1.19
C LEU A 18 -9.69 0.83 1.44
N TRP A 19 -10.35 1.35 0.43
CA TRP A 19 -11.04 2.64 0.46
C TRP A 19 -12.49 2.50 -0.02
N ALA A 20 -13.37 3.40 0.41
CA ALA A 20 -14.72 3.45 -0.13
C ALA A 20 -14.70 3.79 -1.63
N GLY A 21 -15.43 3.02 -2.45
CA GLY A 21 -15.47 3.15 -3.91
C GLY A 21 -16.73 3.80 -4.49
N ASP A 22 -17.69 4.10 -3.63
CA ASP A 22 -18.91 4.85 -3.92
C ASP A 22 -19.42 5.59 -2.67
N ASP A 23 -20.42 6.43 -2.86
CA ASP A 23 -21.00 7.26 -1.79
C ASP A 23 -21.75 6.45 -0.73
N GLU A 24 -22.32 5.31 -1.09
CA GLU A 24 -23.04 4.42 -0.17
C GLU A 24 -22.07 3.71 0.79
N THR A 25 -20.99 3.17 0.25
CA THR A 25 -19.89 2.56 1.01
C THR A 25 -19.20 3.60 1.88
N ARG A 26 -19.01 4.82 1.36
CA ARG A 26 -18.45 5.93 2.12
C ARG A 26 -19.39 6.40 3.23
N SER A 27 -20.69 6.38 3.02
CA SER A 27 -21.65 6.79 4.07
C SER A 27 -21.75 5.76 5.19
N SER A 28 -21.61 4.47 4.85
CA SER A 28 -21.68 3.36 5.81
C SER A 28 -20.36 3.10 6.55
N LEU A 29 -19.24 3.14 5.83
CA LEU A 29 -17.91 2.83 6.35
C LEU A 29 -17.03 4.08 6.52
N GLY A 30 -17.47 5.27 6.11
CA GLY A 30 -16.77 6.55 6.26
C GLY A 30 -15.49 6.75 5.42
N LEU A 31 -14.62 7.62 5.93
CA LEU A 31 -13.44 8.15 5.22
C LEU A 31 -12.14 7.48 5.69
N GLY A 32 -11.14 7.48 4.80
CA GLY A 32 -9.82 6.92 5.06
C GLY A 32 -9.71 5.43 4.72
N PRO A 33 -8.57 4.81 5.04
CA PRO A 33 -8.39 3.37 4.88
C PRO A 33 -9.34 2.63 5.83
N LEU A 34 -10.10 1.69 5.28
CA LEU A 34 -11.15 0.97 5.96
C LEU A 34 -10.62 -0.24 6.73
N ASP A 35 -9.49 -0.78 6.29
CA ASP A 35 -8.80 -1.93 6.86
C ASP A 35 -7.78 -1.56 7.95
N ALA A 36 -7.43 -0.27 8.09
CA ALA A 36 -6.48 0.21 9.07
C ALA A 36 -7.13 1.14 10.11
N GLY A 37 -6.54 1.18 11.31
CA GLY A 37 -6.89 2.18 12.31
C GLY A 37 -6.05 3.44 12.08
N THR A 38 -6.61 4.60 12.39
CA THR A 38 -5.85 5.86 12.33
C THR A 38 -5.40 6.24 13.74
N PHE A 39 -4.15 6.66 13.88
CA PHE A 39 -3.56 7.07 15.14
C PHE A 39 -3.14 8.54 15.09
N ALA A 40 -3.21 9.21 16.23
CA ALA A 40 -2.60 10.52 16.41
C ALA A 40 -1.08 10.39 16.53
N LEU A 41 -0.37 11.52 16.41
CA LEU A 41 1.09 11.57 16.54
C LEU A 41 1.59 11.07 17.91
N ASP A 42 0.76 11.15 18.94
CA ASP A 42 1.03 10.64 20.29
C ASP A 42 0.70 9.14 20.45
N GLY A 43 0.38 8.44 19.36
CA GLY A 43 0.03 7.02 19.34
C GLY A 43 -1.42 6.73 19.77
N ARG A 44 -2.23 7.75 20.09
CA ARG A 44 -3.63 7.53 20.48
C ARG A 44 -4.48 7.11 19.27
N LEU A 45 -5.26 6.05 19.42
CA LEU A 45 -6.23 5.62 18.40
C LEU A 45 -7.29 6.72 18.18
N LEU A 46 -7.40 7.21 16.95
CA LEU A 46 -8.40 8.21 16.52
C LEU A 46 -9.63 7.54 15.90
N SER A 47 -9.44 6.51 15.08
CA SER A 47 -10.52 5.75 14.45
C SER A 47 -10.16 4.26 14.47
N PRO A 48 -11.08 3.39 14.90
CA PRO A 48 -10.87 1.95 14.83
C PRO A 48 -10.87 1.47 13.37
N VAL A 49 -10.31 0.28 13.16
CA VAL A 49 -10.46 -0.49 11.92
C VAL A 49 -11.94 -0.78 11.69
N ARG A 50 -12.44 -0.50 10.48
CA ARG A 50 -13.86 -0.62 10.13
C ARG A 50 -14.16 -1.93 9.39
N LEU A 51 -13.15 -2.44 8.70
CA LEU A 51 -13.20 -3.64 7.90
C LEU A 51 -12.05 -4.57 8.35
N PRO A 52 -12.24 -5.31 9.45
CA PRO A 52 -11.19 -6.15 10.02
C PRO A 52 -10.84 -7.29 9.06
N LEU A 53 -9.54 -7.42 8.78
CA LEU A 53 -9.01 -8.48 7.93
C LEU A 53 -8.53 -9.68 8.75
N PRO A 54 -8.60 -10.90 8.19
CA PRO A 54 -7.92 -12.06 8.76
C PRO A 54 -6.42 -11.81 8.94
N VAL A 55 -5.82 -12.52 9.90
CA VAL A 55 -4.40 -12.34 10.28
C VAL A 55 -3.47 -12.39 9.07
N ALA A 56 -3.67 -13.35 8.15
CA ALA A 56 -2.82 -13.50 6.98
C ALA A 56 -2.89 -12.29 6.04
N ALA A 57 -4.10 -11.79 5.73
CA ALA A 57 -4.28 -10.62 4.88
C ALA A 57 -3.75 -9.35 5.56
N ARG A 58 -3.98 -9.21 6.87
CA ARG A 58 -3.45 -8.09 7.66
C ARG A 58 -1.92 -8.05 7.66
N CYS A 59 -1.25 -9.18 7.94
CA CYS A 59 0.20 -9.24 7.94
C CYS A 59 0.80 -8.93 6.56
N LEU A 60 0.19 -9.44 5.48
CA LEU A 60 0.64 -9.16 4.12
C LEU A 60 0.43 -7.69 3.75
N ARG A 61 -0.71 -7.10 4.12
CA ARG A 61 -0.96 -5.67 3.96
C ARG A 61 0.07 -4.82 4.71
N ASP A 62 0.31 -5.09 5.99
CA ASP A 62 1.26 -4.31 6.80
C ASP A 62 2.69 -4.38 6.22
N HIS A 63 3.06 -5.55 5.68
CA HIS A 63 4.31 -5.72 4.96
C HIS A 63 4.35 -4.87 3.69
N LEU A 64 3.32 -4.95 2.85
CA LEU A 64 3.23 -4.20 1.59
C LEU A 64 3.16 -2.68 1.81
N ASP A 65 2.44 -2.21 2.83
CA ASP A 65 2.39 -0.79 3.21
C ASP A 65 3.77 -0.28 3.63
N SER A 66 4.47 -1.06 4.46
CA SER A 66 5.85 -0.75 4.86
C SER A 66 6.82 -0.73 3.67
N LEU A 67 6.65 -1.64 2.70
CA LEU A 67 7.42 -1.64 1.47
C LEU A 67 7.09 -0.39 0.66
N HIS A 68 5.81 -0.13 0.37
CA HIS A 68 5.34 0.95 -0.50
C HIS A 68 5.74 2.35 0.01
N ALA A 69 5.87 2.53 1.33
CA ALA A 69 6.46 3.74 1.92
C ALA A 69 7.91 4.02 1.45
N GLY A 70 8.61 3.04 0.92
CA GLY A 70 9.93 3.18 0.30
C GLY A 70 9.92 3.33 -1.22
N TYR A 71 8.75 3.43 -1.87
CA TYR A 71 8.66 3.56 -3.33
C TYR A 71 9.11 4.94 -3.81
N LEU A 72 8.73 6.00 -3.08
CA LEU A 72 9.14 7.37 -3.42
C LEU A 72 10.65 7.53 -3.24
N ASN A 73 11.27 8.29 -4.15
CA ASN A 73 12.69 8.57 -4.06
C ASN A 73 12.98 9.40 -2.79
N PRO A 74 13.98 8.98 -1.98
CA PRO A 74 14.25 9.61 -0.68
C PRO A 74 14.86 11.01 -0.79
N LEU A 75 15.44 11.38 -1.94
CA LEU A 75 15.98 12.72 -2.17
C LEU A 75 14.90 13.69 -2.65
N SER A 76 14.02 13.26 -3.55
CA SER A 76 12.89 14.05 -4.02
C SER A 76 11.76 13.15 -4.55
N PRO A 77 10.50 13.33 -4.12
CA PRO A 77 9.38 12.51 -4.61
C PRO A 77 9.13 12.56 -6.12
N THR A 78 9.65 13.58 -6.82
CA THR A 78 9.51 13.73 -8.27
C THR A 78 10.61 13.00 -9.05
N ASP A 79 11.66 12.54 -8.38
CA ASP A 79 12.76 11.82 -9.00
C ASP A 79 12.43 10.32 -9.16
N PRO A 80 13.12 9.61 -10.07
CA PRO A 80 12.93 8.19 -10.31
C PRO A 80 12.93 7.37 -9.01
N SER A 81 11.98 6.45 -8.87
CA SER A 81 12.03 5.47 -7.79
C SER A 81 13.34 4.68 -7.85
N LEU A 82 13.93 4.41 -6.69
CA LEU A 82 15.15 3.61 -6.61
C LEU A 82 14.89 2.10 -6.67
N TRP A 83 13.64 1.67 -6.76
CA TRP A 83 13.30 0.25 -6.80
C TRP A 83 13.85 -0.40 -8.06
N SER A 84 14.58 -1.50 -7.87
CA SER A 84 14.99 -2.35 -8.98
C SER A 84 13.78 -3.05 -9.59
N GLN A 85 13.92 -3.51 -10.85
CA GLN A 85 12.92 -4.32 -11.51
C GLN A 85 12.53 -5.56 -10.67
N GLY A 86 13.51 -6.21 -10.04
CA GLY A 86 13.28 -7.38 -9.19
C GLY A 86 12.45 -7.06 -7.93
N LEU A 87 12.62 -5.88 -7.33
CA LEU A 87 11.80 -5.45 -6.20
C LEU A 87 10.37 -5.12 -6.64
N CYS A 88 10.21 -4.41 -7.76
CA CYS A 88 8.91 -4.13 -8.37
C CYS A 88 8.11 -5.42 -8.63
N GLU A 89 8.74 -6.44 -9.22
CA GLU A 89 8.11 -7.74 -9.51
C GLU A 89 7.65 -8.46 -8.24
N ARG A 90 8.51 -8.51 -7.20
CA ARG A 90 8.14 -9.12 -5.90
C ARG A 90 6.97 -8.39 -5.25
N PHE A 91 7.02 -7.07 -5.22
CA PHE A 91 5.94 -6.26 -4.66
C PHE A 91 4.62 -6.51 -5.41
N ASN A 92 4.64 -6.49 -6.74
CA ASN A 92 3.44 -6.73 -7.55
C ASN A 92 2.85 -8.13 -7.32
N ALA A 93 3.70 -9.16 -7.20
CA ALA A 93 3.24 -10.52 -6.92
C ALA A 93 2.56 -10.62 -5.55
N ASP A 94 3.09 -9.96 -4.53
CA ASP A 94 2.47 -9.91 -3.19
C ASP A 94 1.20 -9.06 -3.17
N VAL A 95 1.13 -7.97 -3.95
CA VAL A 95 -0.11 -7.20 -4.18
C VAL A 95 -1.21 -8.07 -4.78
N ASP A 96 -0.88 -8.84 -5.83
CA ASP A 96 -1.85 -9.74 -6.47
C ASP A 96 -2.30 -10.85 -5.51
N ARG A 97 -1.39 -11.36 -4.68
CA ARG A 97 -1.71 -12.32 -3.62
C ARG A 97 -2.65 -11.71 -2.56
N LEU A 98 -2.39 -10.48 -2.12
CA LEU A 98 -3.25 -9.79 -1.17
C LEU A 98 -4.64 -9.56 -1.77
N LEU A 99 -4.73 -9.07 -3.01
CA LEU A 99 -6.00 -8.85 -3.70
C LEU A 99 -6.82 -10.14 -3.82
N MET A 100 -6.18 -11.27 -4.11
CA MET A 100 -6.85 -12.57 -4.12
C MET A 100 -7.43 -12.92 -2.73
N LEU A 101 -6.65 -12.75 -1.67
CA LEU A 101 -7.12 -12.99 -0.30
C LEU A 101 -8.30 -12.07 0.04
N LEU A 102 -8.20 -10.78 -0.25
CA LEU A 102 -9.28 -9.82 0.02
C LEU A 102 -10.56 -10.17 -0.75
N ARG A 103 -10.45 -10.62 -2.00
CA ARG A 103 -11.61 -11.07 -2.79
C ARG A 103 -12.24 -12.35 -2.24
N GLN A 104 -11.45 -13.28 -1.70
CA GLN A 104 -11.98 -14.48 -1.06
C GLN A 104 -12.75 -14.14 0.22
N GLU A 105 -12.21 -13.24 1.03
CA GLU A 105 -12.76 -12.90 2.35
C GLU A 105 -13.94 -11.92 2.27
N LEU A 106 -13.86 -10.94 1.37
CA LEU A 106 -14.79 -9.81 1.32
C LEU A 106 -15.65 -9.80 0.06
N GLY A 107 -15.30 -10.57 -0.97
CA GLY A 107 -15.95 -10.52 -2.29
C GLY A 107 -17.41 -10.93 -2.29
N ARG A 108 -17.88 -11.61 -1.24
CA ARG A 108 -19.31 -11.91 -1.04
C ARG A 108 -20.12 -10.66 -0.71
N ASP A 109 -19.54 -9.77 0.10
CA ASP A 109 -20.21 -8.57 0.58
C ASP A 109 -19.81 -7.31 -0.21
N TYR A 110 -18.63 -7.26 -0.83
CA TYR A 110 -18.14 -6.07 -1.50
C TYR A 110 -17.57 -6.37 -2.89
N THR A 111 -17.80 -5.48 -3.84
CA THR A 111 -17.06 -5.49 -5.10
C THR A 111 -15.73 -4.76 -4.90
N ILE A 112 -14.60 -5.43 -5.13
CA ILE A 112 -13.27 -4.83 -4.99
C ILE A 112 -12.76 -4.40 -6.37
N ARG A 113 -12.65 -3.09 -6.57
CA ARG A 113 -11.98 -2.46 -7.72
C ARG A 113 -10.49 -2.40 -7.43
N ASP A 114 -9.74 -3.02 -8.31
CA ASP A 114 -8.30 -3.01 -8.26
C ASP A 114 -7.78 -1.75 -8.95
N GLU A 115 -7.23 -0.84 -8.16
CA GLU A 115 -6.71 0.45 -8.62
C GLU A 115 -5.21 0.59 -8.31
N GLN A 116 -4.58 -0.45 -7.75
CA GLN A 116 -3.16 -0.46 -7.45
C GLN A 116 -2.37 -0.52 -8.76
N PRO A 117 -1.53 0.48 -9.09
CA PRO A 117 -0.61 0.35 -10.20
C PRO A 117 0.37 -0.80 -9.94
N ARG A 118 0.73 -1.52 -11.01
CA ARG A 118 1.82 -2.49 -10.98
C ARG A 118 3.08 -1.74 -11.36
N TYR A 119 4.05 -1.73 -10.47
CA TYR A 119 5.27 -0.97 -10.70
C TYR A 119 6.22 -1.71 -11.64
N ALA A 120 7.01 -0.93 -12.35
CA ALA A 120 8.21 -1.38 -13.06
C ALA A 120 9.37 -0.49 -12.62
N GLU A 121 10.60 -0.94 -12.82
CA GLU A 121 11.77 -0.08 -12.65
C GLU A 121 11.58 1.22 -13.43
N ASP A 122 11.94 2.34 -12.80
CA ASP A 122 11.84 3.63 -13.46
C ASP A 122 12.83 3.70 -14.63
N PRO A 123 12.38 4.00 -15.86
CA PRO A 123 13.26 4.07 -17.03
C PRO A 123 14.44 5.04 -16.87
N GLY A 124 14.29 6.07 -16.03
CA GLY A 124 15.32 7.06 -15.74
C GLY A 124 16.27 6.68 -14.60
N LEU A 125 16.08 5.52 -13.95
CA LEU A 125 16.87 5.12 -12.79
C LEU A 125 18.37 5.01 -13.11
N ALA A 126 18.73 4.39 -14.23
CA ALA A 126 20.14 4.21 -14.62
C ALA A 126 20.87 5.55 -14.81
N ASP A 127 20.23 6.50 -15.50
CA ASP A 127 20.77 7.84 -15.72
C ASP A 127 20.81 8.66 -14.42
N TYR A 128 19.82 8.47 -13.55
CA TYR A 128 19.79 9.09 -12.24
C TYR A 128 20.95 8.60 -11.36
N LEU A 129 21.15 7.29 -11.25
CA LEU A 129 22.25 6.72 -10.45
C LEU A 129 23.63 7.16 -10.95
N THR A 130 23.81 7.32 -12.26
CA THR A 130 25.05 7.86 -12.84
C THR A 130 25.33 9.30 -12.37
N ARG A 131 24.29 10.11 -12.19
CA ARG A 131 24.39 11.50 -11.71
C ARG A 131 24.49 11.63 -10.20
N HIS A 132 24.16 10.57 -9.46
CA HIS A 132 24.15 10.54 -8.00
C HIS A 132 25.07 9.43 -7.47
N PRO A 133 26.40 9.57 -7.63
CA PRO A 133 27.36 8.59 -7.15
C PRO A 133 27.27 8.50 -5.62
N GLY A 134 26.75 7.39 -5.11
CA GLY A 134 26.43 7.18 -3.70
C GLY A 134 25.05 6.58 -3.47
N LEU A 135 24.17 6.63 -4.48
CA LEU A 135 22.93 5.86 -4.52
C LEU A 135 23.13 4.53 -5.24
N ALA A 136 22.27 3.57 -4.92
CA ALA A 136 22.20 2.27 -5.58
C ALA A 136 20.74 1.85 -5.74
N PRO A 137 20.42 0.95 -6.69
CA PRO A 137 19.11 0.34 -6.77
C PRO A 137 18.77 -0.36 -5.45
N VAL A 138 17.51 -0.23 -5.03
CA VAL A 138 16.96 -0.93 -3.88
C VAL A 138 16.44 -2.27 -4.36
N GLU A 139 17.20 -3.31 -4.05
CA GLU A 139 16.81 -4.71 -4.32
C GLU A 139 15.89 -5.28 -3.24
N ALA A 140 16.03 -4.81 -2.00
CA ALA A 140 15.18 -5.24 -0.90
C ALA A 140 15.07 -4.13 0.15
N VAL A 141 13.87 -3.90 0.66
CA VAL A 141 13.65 -3.03 1.82
C VAL A 141 13.81 -3.90 3.06
N THR A 142 14.94 -3.74 3.77
CA THR A 142 15.28 -4.56 4.94
C THR A 142 14.71 -4.03 6.26
N ALA A 143 14.10 -2.83 6.28
CA ALA A 143 13.41 -2.31 7.45
C ALA A 143 12.41 -1.20 7.06
N PRO A 144 11.30 -1.03 7.78
CA PRO A 144 10.41 0.11 7.60
C PRO A 144 11.18 1.42 7.86
N SER A 145 11.07 2.38 6.95
CA SER A 145 11.61 3.73 7.06
C SER A 145 10.90 4.58 8.13
N VAL A 146 9.84 4.04 8.75
CA VAL A 146 9.16 4.65 9.90
C VAL A 146 9.57 3.90 11.15
N GLY A 147 10.40 4.55 11.98
CA GLY A 147 10.88 4.01 13.24
C GLY A 147 9.73 3.57 14.13
N ARG A 148 9.90 2.40 14.75
CA ARG A 148 9.11 2.01 15.94
C ARG A 148 9.37 3.07 17.02
N GLY A 149 8.45 4.02 17.14
CA GLY A 149 8.29 4.85 18.33
C GLY A 149 7.58 4.08 19.43
#